data_AF-A0A0F6A7Q9-F1
#
_entry.id   AF-A0A0F6A7Q9-F1
#
_cell.length_a   1.000
_cell.length_b   1.000
_cell.length_c   1.000
_cell.angle_alpha   90.00
_cell.angle_beta   90.00
_cell.angle_gamma   90.00
#
_symmetry.space_group_name_H-M   'P 1'
#
loop_
_entity.id
_entity.type
_entity.pdbx_description
1 polymer ?
#
loop_
_entity_poly.entity_id
_entity_poly.type
_entity_poly.pdbx_seq_one_letter_code
_entity_poly.pdbx_strand_id
1 'polypeptide(L)'
;MVSSAGFSEEMSMMITRAAGVGEVLFGLVFFFLYKSKVINVLNILGLIGLLIAVCVLQPQLLIEAFNPVTTNIPLIAFSYILLKESAALKKP
;
A
#
# COMPACT_ATOMS: atom_id res chain seq x y z
N MET A 1 0.54 8.61 -13.32
CA MET A 1 1.53 7.74 -12.62
C MET A 1 2.24 6.79 -13.57
N VAL A 2 1.57 5.94 -14.34
CA VAL A 2 2.28 4.96 -15.21
C VAL A 2 2.75 5.57 -16.54
N SER A 3 2.07 6.60 -17.05
CA SER A 3 2.50 7.32 -18.25
C SER A 3 3.85 8.03 -18.08
N SER A 4 4.18 8.48 -16.85
CA SER A 4 5.50 9.05 -16.54
C SER A 4 6.61 8.01 -16.47
N ALA A 5 6.29 6.71 -16.53
CA ALA A 5 7.25 5.62 -16.65
C ALA A 5 7.59 5.28 -18.12
N GLY A 6 7.07 6.03 -19.11
CA GLY A 6 7.42 5.89 -20.53
C GLY A 6 6.63 4.84 -21.31
N PHE A 7 5.53 4.31 -20.74
CA PHE A 7 4.63 3.40 -21.43
C PHE A 7 3.66 4.14 -22.36
N SER A 8 3.10 3.43 -23.36
CA SER A 8 1.98 3.95 -24.15
C SER A 8 0.77 4.28 -23.26
N GLU A 9 -0.09 5.19 -23.70
CA GLU A 9 -1.26 5.60 -22.91
C GLU A 9 -2.21 4.43 -22.61
N GLU A 10 -2.46 3.57 -23.60
CA GLU A 10 -3.32 2.40 -23.46
C GLU A 10 -2.77 1.41 -22.42
N MET A 11 -1.46 1.11 -22.49
CA MET A 11 -0.79 0.24 -21.52
C MET A 11 -0.78 0.87 -20.12
N SER A 12 -0.50 2.18 -20.04
CA SER A 12 -0.51 2.92 -18.77
C SER A 12 -1.88 2.88 -18.10
N MET A 13 -2.95 3.00 -18.88
CA MET A 13 -4.32 2.91 -18.40
C MET A 13 -4.64 1.51 -17.91
N MET A 14 -4.24 0.48 -18.65
CA MET A 14 -4.44 -0.92 -18.27
C MET A 14 -3.72 -1.25 -16.95
N ILE A 15 -2.43 -0.89 -16.83
CA ILE A 15 -1.63 -1.13 -15.62
C ILE A 15 -2.24 -0.39 -14.43
N THR A 16 -2.62 0.89 -14.61
CA THR A 16 -3.19 1.70 -13.53
C THR A 16 -4.50 1.10 -13.02
N ARG A 17 -5.39 0.65 -13.93
CA ARG A 17 -6.65 -0.02 -13.56
C ARG A 17 -6.40 -1.35 -12.88
N ALA A 18 -5.49 -2.17 -13.41
CA ALA A 18 -5.15 -3.46 -12.82
C ALA A 18 -4.56 -3.30 -11.41
N ALA A 19 -3.68 -2.32 -11.22
CA ALA A 19 -3.11 -1.99 -9.91
C ALA A 19 -4.20 -1.57 -8.92
N GLY A 20 -5.11 -0.66 -9.31
CA GLY A 20 -6.22 -0.23 -8.47
C GLY A 20 -7.18 -1.36 -8.08
N VAL A 21 -7.53 -2.24 -9.03
CA VAL A 21 -8.33 -3.45 -8.73
C VAL A 21 -7.58 -4.37 -7.77
N GLY A 22 -6.28 -4.57 -7.99
CA GLY A 22 -5.42 -5.35 -7.10
C GLY A 22 -5.38 -4.80 -5.68
N GLU A 23 -5.26 -3.49 -5.52
CA GLU A 23 -5.31 -2.83 -4.21
C GLU A 23 -6.64 -3.03 -3.49
N VAL A 24 -7.77 -2.89 -4.19
CA VAL A 24 -9.09 -3.11 -3.60
C VAL A 24 -9.25 -4.57 -3.15
N LEU A 25 -8.89 -5.52 -4.00
CA LEU A 25 -8.93 -6.95 -3.65
C LEU A 25 -8.01 -7.28 -2.48
N PHE A 26 -6.80 -6.72 -2.47
CA PHE A 26 -5.87 -6.89 -1.36
C PHE A 26 -6.42 -6.27 -0.07
N GLY A 27 -7.05 -5.09 -0.13
CA GLY A 27 -7.72 -4.45 0.99
C GLY A 27 -8.83 -5.32 1.60
N LEU A 28 -9.63 -6.00 0.76
CA LEU A 28 -10.62 -6.97 1.22
C LEU A 28 -9.97 -8.17 1.91
N VAL A 29 -8.91 -8.73 1.32
CA VAL A 29 -8.14 -9.84 1.94
C VAL A 29 -7.55 -9.40 3.27
N PHE A 30 -6.97 -8.20 3.34
CA PHE A 30 -6.43 -7.61 4.57
C PHE A 30 -7.52 -7.49 5.63
N PHE A 31 -8.70 -6.99 5.27
CA PHE A 31 -9.82 -6.83 6.19
C PHE A 31 -10.25 -8.15 6.84
N PHE A 32 -10.36 -9.24 6.06
CA PHE A 32 -10.74 -10.55 6.60
C PHE A 32 -9.59 -11.28 7.31
N LEU A 33 -8.35 -11.07 6.89
CA LEU A 33 -7.17 -11.80 7.36
C LEU A 33 -6.19 -10.91 8.16
N TYR A 34 -6.68 -9.84 8.79
CA TYR A 34 -5.85 -8.86 9.51
C TYR A 34 -5.07 -9.45 10.70
N LYS A 35 -5.42 -10.65 11.19
CA LYS A 35 -4.65 -11.37 12.23
C LYS A 35 -3.47 -12.17 11.66
N SER A 36 -3.39 -12.31 10.34
CA SER A 36 -2.30 -13.03 9.69
C SER A 36 -1.04 -12.18 9.66
N LYS A 37 0.06 -12.71 10.21
CA LYS A 37 1.38 -12.08 10.16
C LYS A 37 1.81 -11.77 8.73
N VAL A 38 1.60 -12.71 7.81
CA VAL A 38 2.00 -12.57 6.41
C VAL A 38 1.25 -11.41 5.75
N ILE A 39 -0.06 -11.31 5.98
CA ILE A 39 -0.90 -10.28 5.37
C ILE A 39 -0.50 -8.88 5.85
N ASN A 40 -0.23 -8.70 7.15
CA ASN A 40 0.24 -7.42 7.66
C ASN A 40 1.63 -7.04 7.11
N VAL A 41 2.55 -8.00 6.98
CA VAL A 41 3.87 -7.74 6.39
C VAL A 41 3.74 -7.35 4.92
N LEU A 42 2.92 -8.05 4.14
CA LEU A 42 2.64 -7.70 2.75
C LEU A 42 2.02 -6.30 2.64
N ASN A 43 1.09 -5.94 3.53
CA ASN A 43 0.49 -4.60 3.55
C ASN A 43 1.54 -3.51 3.81
N ILE A 44 2.42 -3.72 4.80
CA ILE A 44 3.52 -2.77 5.09
C ILE A 44 4.44 -2.62 3.88
N LEU A 45 4.88 -3.73 3.28
CA LEU A 45 5.77 -3.69 2.11
C LEU A 45 5.10 -3.03 0.90
N GLY A 46 3.81 -3.32 0.66
CA GLY A 46 3.04 -2.70 -0.40
C GLY A 46 2.92 -1.18 -0.23
N LEU A 47 2.55 -0.72 0.96
CA LEU A 47 2.42 0.71 1.27
C LEU A 47 3.75 1.46 1.17
N ILE A 48 4.86 0.85 1.60
CA ILE A 48 6.22 1.39 1.41
C ILE A 48 6.56 1.46 -0.09
N GLY A 49 6.28 0.39 -0.84
CA GLY A 49 6.51 0.35 -2.28
C GLY A 49 5.75 1.44 -3.02
N LEU A 50 4.47 1.67 -2.67
CA LEU A 50 3.66 2.74 -3.22
C LEU A 50 4.25 4.13 -2.90
N LEU A 51 4.70 4.36 -1.66
CA LEU A 51 5.37 5.61 -1.30
C LEU A 51 6.63 5.84 -2.13
N ILE A 52 7.48 4.82 -2.28
CA ILE A 52 8.69 4.91 -3.11
C ILE A 52 8.31 5.21 -4.57
N ALA A 53 7.29 4.56 -5.10
CA ALA A 53 6.82 4.80 -6.47
C ALA A 53 6.35 6.26 -6.65
N VAL A 54 5.62 6.82 -5.68
CA VAL A 54 5.22 8.24 -5.70
C VAL A 54 6.45 9.14 -5.62
N CYS A 55 7.40 8.86 -4.71
CA CYS A 55 8.63 9.64 -4.57
C CYS A 55 9.43 9.73 -5.88
N VAL A 56 9.50 8.64 -6.64
CA VAL A 56 10.28 8.59 -7.89
C VAL A 56 9.50 9.16 -9.07
N LEU A 57 8.22 8.82 -9.20
CA LEU A 57 7.45 9.12 -10.41
C LEU A 57 6.72 10.47 -10.34
N GLN A 58 6.25 10.89 -9.17
CA GLN A 58 5.46 12.10 -8.96
C GLN A 58 5.68 12.70 -7.55
N PRO A 59 6.90 13.17 -7.22
CA PRO A 59 7.27 13.62 -5.87
C PRO A 59 6.42 14.80 -5.36
N GLN A 60 5.89 15.63 -6.26
CA GLN A 60 5.01 16.74 -5.90
C GLN A 60 3.74 16.28 -5.14
N LEU A 61 3.27 15.06 -5.40
CA LEU A 61 2.09 14.52 -4.71
C LEU A 61 2.35 14.28 -3.23
N LEU A 62 3.60 14.23 -2.77
CA LEU A 62 3.94 13.97 -1.36
C LEU A 62 3.65 15.16 -0.43
N ILE A 63 3.53 16.37 -0.97
CA ILE A 63 3.38 17.60 -0.18
C ILE A 63 1.98 18.22 -0.24
N GLU A 64 1.07 17.61 -1.01
CA GLU A 64 -0.32 18.06 -1.09
C GLU A 64 -1.09 17.80 0.22
N ALA A 65 -2.20 18.50 0.46
CA ALA A 65 -2.96 18.36 1.72
C ALA A 65 -3.55 16.94 1.92
N PHE A 66 -3.81 16.21 0.83
CA PHE A 66 -4.31 14.83 0.81
C PHE A 66 -3.33 13.92 0.08
N ASN A 67 -2.10 13.87 0.59
CA ASN A 67 -1.00 13.14 -0.04
C ASN A 67 -0.92 11.66 0.38
N PRO A 68 -0.17 10.83 -0.37
CA PRO A 68 0.08 9.43 -0.01
C PRO A 68 0.82 9.22 1.32
N VAL A 69 1.53 10.23 1.83
CA VAL A 69 2.25 10.15 3.12
C VAL A 69 1.24 10.09 4.27
N THR A 70 0.23 10.97 4.25
CA THR A 70 -0.79 11.04 5.30
C THR A 70 -1.76 9.86 5.28
N THR A 71 -1.88 9.12 4.17
CA THR A 71 -2.67 7.89 4.09
C THR A 71 -1.85 6.64 4.42
N ASN A 72 -0.66 6.49 3.84
CA ASN A 72 0.08 5.23 3.90
C ASN A 72 0.83 5.06 5.22
N ILE A 73 1.40 6.13 5.80
CA ILE A 73 2.15 6.01 7.07
C ILE A 73 1.24 5.56 8.22
N PRO A 74 0.04 6.11 8.44
CA PRO A 74 -0.85 5.62 9.47
C PRO A 74 -1.23 4.14 9.30
N LEU A 75 -1.47 3.68 8.07
CA LEU A 75 -1.79 2.28 7.80
C LEU A 75 -0.60 1.34 8.00
N ILE A 76 0.63 1.79 7.71
CA ILE A 76 1.85 1.06 8.07
C ILE A 76 1.96 0.93 9.59
N ALA A 77 1.76 2.03 10.32
CA ALA A 77 1.81 2.03 11.78
C ALA A 77 0.73 1.11 12.39
N PHE A 78 -0.50 1.17 11.85
CA PHE A 78 -1.59 0.30 12.25
C PHE A 78 -1.26 -1.19 12.02
N SER A 79 -0.74 -1.54 10.85
CA SER A 79 -0.33 -2.91 10.53
C SER A 79 0.80 -3.40 11.45
N TYR A 80 1.71 -2.51 11.83
CA TYR A 80 2.76 -2.83 12.80
C TYR A 80 2.21 -3.10 14.20
N ILE A 81 1.21 -2.35 14.64
CA ILE A 81 0.51 -2.59 15.91
C ILE A 81 -0.18 -3.97 15.87
N LEU A 82 -0.91 -4.27 14.80
CA LEU A 82 -1.57 -5.57 14.62
C LEU A 82 -0.57 -6.74 14.67
N LEU A 83 0.63 -6.58 14.10
CA LEU A 83 1.70 -7.56 14.19
C LEU A 83 2.18 -7.79 15.63
N LYS A 84 2.31 -6.72 16.42
CA LYS A 84 2.70 -6.83 17.84
C LYS A 84 1.61 -7.49 18.67
N GLU A 85 0.36 -7.10 18.51
CA GLU A 85 -0.75 -7.71 19.24
C GLU A 85 -0.92 -9.18 18.90
N SER A 86 -0.83 -9.54 17.62
CA SER A 86 -0.92 -10.94 17.17
C SER A 86 0.22 -11.81 17.69
N ALA A 87 1.40 -11.21 17.95
CA ALA A 87 2.52 -11.90 18.59
C ALA A 87 2.35 -12.01 20.11
N ALA A 88 1.76 -11.00 20.76
CA ALA A 88 1.49 -11.00 22.19
C ALA A 88 0.45 -12.06 22.58
N LEU A 89 -0.60 -12.25 21.77
CA LEU A 89 -1.64 -13.28 21.96
C LEU A 89 -1.12 -14.72 21.79
N LYS A 90 0.06 -14.91 21.20
CA LYS A 90 0.69 -16.23 21.00
C LYS A 90 1.68 -16.61 22.11
N LYS A 91 1.91 -15.76 23.11
CA LYS A 91 2.69 -16.15 24.30
C LYS A 91 1.83 -17.05 25.19
N PRO A 92 2.36 -18.20 25.66
CA PRO A 92 1.66 -19.13 26.54
C PRO A 92 1.37 -18.52 27.92
#